data_AF-A0A5S4H0Z0-F1
#
_entry.id   AF-A0A5S4H0Z0-F1
#
_cell.length_a   1.000
_cell.length_b   1.000
_cell.length_c   1.000
_cell.angle_alpha   90.00
_cell.angle_beta   90.00
_cell.angle_gamma   90.00
#
_symmetry.space_group_name_H-M   'P 1'
#
loop_
_entity.id
_entity.type
_entity.pdbx_description
1 polymer ?
#
loop_
_entity_poly.entity_id
_entity_poly.type
_entity_poly.pdbx_seq_one_letter_code
_entity_poly.pdbx_strand_id
1 'polypeptide(L)'
;MSGLLPPSPAPPGSGCPQLHLPAATGSAVKVFHLHSTHRASRRTHDLRHTHATILIAGGKPLKMVAERLGHADPAITLRVYAHVMPGNQREAADWFAALVESA
;
A
#
# COMPACT_ATOMS: atom_id res chain seq x y z
N MET A 1 -17.61 40.49 -35.87
CA MET A 1 -18.01 39.06 -36.00
C MET A 1 -17.23 38.31 -34.93
N SER A 2 -17.65 38.38 -33.66
CA SER A 2 -18.70 37.55 -33.06
C SER A 2 -18.27 36.07 -33.09
N GLY A 3 -18.05 35.36 -31.99
CA GLY A 3 -18.31 35.69 -30.60
C GLY A 3 -17.70 34.64 -29.65
N LEU A 4 -17.45 35.09 -28.43
CA LEU A 4 -17.34 34.27 -27.23
C LEU A 4 -18.69 33.57 -26.95
N LEU A 5 -18.67 32.29 -26.59
CA LEU A 5 -19.72 31.70 -25.74
C LEU A 5 -19.14 30.60 -24.82
N PRO A 6 -19.50 30.60 -23.53
CA PRO A 6 -18.80 29.94 -22.41
C PRO A 6 -19.17 28.45 -22.19
N PRO A 7 -18.44 27.72 -21.31
CA PRO A 7 -18.88 26.40 -20.86
C PRO A 7 -20.19 26.47 -20.07
N SER A 8 -21.14 25.64 -20.50
CA SER A 8 -22.46 25.40 -19.89
C SER A 8 -22.35 24.75 -18.49
N PRO A 9 -23.31 24.97 -17.58
CA PRO A 9 -23.15 24.76 -16.14
C PRO A 9 -23.32 23.31 -15.68
N ALA A 10 -22.62 22.97 -14.59
CA ALA A 10 -22.78 21.72 -13.85
C ALA A 10 -24.18 21.61 -13.21
N PRO A 11 -24.82 20.43 -13.23
CA PRO A 11 -26.10 20.23 -12.57
C PRO A 11 -25.95 20.23 -11.03
N PRO A 12 -26.87 20.87 -10.29
CA PRO A 12 -26.90 20.80 -8.83
C PRO A 12 -27.73 19.61 -8.32
N GLY A 13 -27.18 18.93 -7.31
CA GLY A 13 -27.95 18.42 -6.17
C GLY A 13 -28.49 16.99 -6.23
N SER A 14 -27.90 16.12 -5.42
CA SER A 14 -28.67 15.27 -4.50
C SER A 14 -27.71 14.72 -3.45
N GLY A 15 -27.85 15.22 -2.22
CA GLY A 15 -27.03 14.80 -1.09
C GLY A 15 -27.22 13.32 -0.78
N CYS A 16 -26.12 12.62 -0.53
CA CYS A 16 -26.11 11.46 0.33
C CYS A 16 -25.58 11.92 1.69
N PRO A 17 -26.45 12.22 2.67
CA PRO A 17 -26.00 12.43 4.02
C PRO A 17 -25.62 11.08 4.61
N GLN A 18 -24.50 11.06 5.35
CA GLN A 18 -24.30 10.16 6.48
C GLN A 18 -24.58 8.66 6.25
N LEU A 19 -23.59 7.96 5.71
CA LEU A 19 -23.23 6.68 6.30
C LEU A 19 -21.75 6.70 6.65
N HIS A 20 -21.54 6.99 7.94
CA HIS A 20 -20.38 6.56 8.68
C HIS A 20 -20.00 5.12 8.28
N LEU A 21 -18.72 4.88 8.00
CA LEU A 21 -18.16 3.54 8.10
C LEU A 21 -16.74 3.65 8.66
N PRO A 22 -16.58 3.70 10.00
CA PRO A 22 -15.33 3.38 10.64
C PRO A 22 -15.23 1.85 10.69
N ALA A 23 -14.68 1.24 9.66
CA ALA A 23 -14.17 -0.13 9.71
C ALA A 23 -12.67 -0.03 9.42
N ALA A 24 -11.85 0.49 10.34
CA ALA A 24 -11.32 -0.31 11.43
C ALA A 24 -10.87 -1.72 10.98
N THR A 25 -10.18 -1.84 9.86
CA THR A 25 -9.19 -2.92 9.70
C THR A 25 -7.89 -2.44 10.32
N GLY A 26 -7.92 -2.25 11.64
CA GLY A 26 -6.71 -2.14 12.43
C GLY A 26 -6.00 -3.47 12.35
N SER A 27 -5.17 -3.63 11.32
CA SER A 27 -4.26 -4.76 11.20
C SER A 27 -3.50 -4.85 12.51
N ALA A 28 -3.70 -5.95 13.23
CA ALA A 28 -3.11 -6.19 14.52
C ALA A 28 -1.58 -6.16 14.36
N VAL A 29 -0.99 -4.99 14.59
CA VAL A 29 0.46 -4.84 14.72
C VAL A 29 0.81 -5.57 16.00
N LYS A 30 1.16 -6.85 15.85
CA LYS A 30 1.63 -7.70 16.93
C LYS A 30 2.92 -7.06 17.45
N VAL A 31 2.81 -6.28 18.53
CA VAL A 31 3.93 -5.64 19.21
C VAL A 31 4.83 -6.75 19.75
N PHE A 32 5.89 -7.05 19.00
CA PHE A 32 6.81 -8.11 19.34
C PHE A 32 7.73 -7.62 20.46
N HIS A 33 7.50 -8.15 21.66
CA HIS A 33 8.20 -7.86 22.90
C HIS A 33 9.71 -8.17 22.76
N LEU A 34 10.58 -7.15 22.87
CA LEU A 34 12.04 -7.31 22.76
C LEU A 34 12.66 -7.67 24.12
N HIS A 35 12.73 -8.96 24.46
CA HIS A 35 13.68 -9.49 25.45
C HIS A 35 14.71 -10.38 24.74
N SER A 36 16.01 -10.04 24.80
CA SER A 36 17.12 -11.03 24.82
C SER A 36 18.52 -10.46 24.64
N THR A 37 19.30 -10.63 25.68
CA THR A 37 20.75 -10.49 25.75
C THR A 37 21.49 -11.34 24.68
N HIS A 38 22.67 -10.85 24.26
CA HIS A 38 23.70 -11.45 23.38
C HIS A 38 23.56 -11.40 21.82
N ARG A 39 24.63 -10.81 21.20
CA ARG A 39 25.00 -10.68 19.77
C ARG A 39 24.29 -9.58 18.97
N ALA A 40 24.85 -8.36 19.02
CA ALA A 40 24.39 -7.16 18.32
C ALA A 40 24.07 -7.32 16.82
N SER A 41 24.74 -8.23 16.12
CA SER A 41 24.50 -8.50 14.68
C SER A 41 23.17 -9.19 14.37
N ARG A 42 22.62 -10.03 15.27
CA ARG A 42 21.27 -10.61 15.05
C ARG A 42 20.18 -9.58 15.31
N ARG A 43 20.32 -8.79 16.37
CA ARG A 43 19.38 -7.73 16.76
C ARG A 43 19.19 -6.67 15.66
N THR A 44 20.26 -6.22 14.99
CA THR A 44 20.14 -5.22 13.90
C THR A 44 19.49 -5.81 12.66
N HIS A 45 19.75 -7.08 12.36
CA HIS A 45 19.08 -7.79 11.28
C HIS A 45 17.58 -7.94 11.54
N ASP A 46 17.17 -8.25 12.77
CA ASP A 46 15.76 -8.36 13.16
C ASP A 46 15.00 -7.03 13.03
N LEU A 47 15.67 -5.91 13.33
CA LEU A 47 15.12 -4.57 13.10
C LEU A 47 14.92 -4.28 11.62
N ARG A 48 15.92 -4.60 10.77
CA ARG A 48 15.82 -4.46 9.32
C ARG A 48 14.68 -5.31 8.75
N HIS A 49 14.52 -6.52 9.28
CA HIS A 49 13.45 -7.43 8.90
C HIS A 49 12.08 -6.89 9.31
N THR A 50 11.93 -6.45 10.55
CA THR A 50 10.68 -5.86 11.06
C THR A 50 10.29 -4.61 10.28
N HIS A 51 11.26 -3.74 9.98
CA HIS A 51 11.04 -2.52 9.20
C HIS A 51 10.48 -2.82 7.80
N ALA A 52 11.10 -3.76 7.09
CA ALA A 52 10.66 -4.17 5.76
C ALA A 52 9.26 -4.81 5.79
N THR A 53 9.01 -5.71 6.75
CA THR A 53 7.71 -6.36 6.92
C THR A 53 6.60 -5.35 7.18
N ILE A 54 6.81 -4.34 8.03
CA ILE A 54 5.81 -3.29 8.31
C ILE A 54 5.49 -2.48 7.05
N LEU A 55 6.50 -2.09 6.27
CA LEU A 55 6.26 -1.30 5.05
C LEU A 55 5.49 -2.09 3.98
N ILE A 56 5.80 -3.38 3.84
CA ILE A 56 5.14 -4.26 2.87
C ILE A 56 3.71 -4.57 3.31
N ALA A 57 3.49 -4.86 4.59
CA ALA A 57 2.16 -5.05 5.14
C ALA A 57 1.29 -3.78 5.04
N GLY A 58 1.92 -2.59 5.07
CA GLY A 58 1.26 -1.31 4.82
C GLY A 58 1.01 -0.99 3.34
N GLY A 59 1.22 -1.94 2.41
CA GLY A 59 0.94 -1.77 0.98
C GLY A 59 1.91 -0.84 0.25
N LYS A 60 3.08 -0.54 0.81
CA LYS A 60 4.07 0.31 0.12
C LYS A 60 4.67 -0.43 -1.09
N PRO A 61 4.88 0.22 -2.24
CA PRO A 61 5.54 -0.38 -3.39
C PRO A 61 6.91 -0.97 -3.04
N LEU A 62 7.13 -2.20 -3.49
CA LEU A 62 8.30 -3.00 -3.13
C LEU A 62 9.63 -2.39 -3.59
N LYS A 63 9.61 -1.68 -4.73
CA LYS A 63 10.76 -0.91 -5.22
C LYS A 63 11.21 0.16 -4.22
N MET A 64 10.28 0.90 -3.64
CA MET A 64 10.60 1.94 -2.65
C MET A 64 11.18 1.32 -1.36
N VAL A 65 10.63 0.17 -0.93
CA VAL A 65 11.18 -0.57 0.21
C VAL A 65 12.60 -1.05 -0.08
N ALA A 66 12.87 -1.55 -1.30
CA ALA A 66 14.20 -2.00 -1.71
C ALA A 66 15.23 -0.85 -1.73
N GLU A 67 14.88 0.30 -2.30
CA GLU A 67 15.71 1.51 -2.31
C GLU A 67 16.02 1.98 -0.88
N ARG A 68 15.02 1.99 0.00
CA ARG A 68 15.18 2.38 1.41
C ARG A 68 16.08 1.42 2.20
N LEU A 69 16.10 0.14 1.82
CA LEU A 69 16.99 -0.87 2.40
C LEU A 69 18.39 -0.86 1.77
N GLY A 70 18.62 -0.11 0.70
CA GLY A 70 19.88 -0.06 -0.03
C GLY A 70 20.14 -1.32 -0.88
N HIS A 71 19.09 -2.03 -1.31
CA HIS A 71 19.26 -3.14 -2.24
C HIS A 71 19.44 -2.61 -3.66
N ALA A 72 20.57 -2.97 -4.28
CA ALA A 72 20.83 -2.65 -5.70
C ALA A 72 19.83 -3.36 -6.64
N ASP A 73 19.35 -4.54 -6.23
CA ASP A 73 18.34 -5.30 -6.94
C ASP A 73 17.07 -5.46 -6.10
N PRO A 74 15.91 -4.89 -6.52
CA PRO A 74 14.62 -5.09 -5.87
C PRO A 74 14.17 -6.55 -5.80
N ALA A 75 14.67 -7.42 -6.69
CA ALA A 75 14.34 -8.84 -6.68
C ALA A 75 14.83 -9.54 -5.40
N ILE A 76 15.89 -9.02 -4.75
CA ILE A 76 16.35 -9.51 -3.45
C ILE A 76 15.27 -9.29 -2.39
N THR A 77 14.71 -8.07 -2.34
CA THR A 77 13.60 -7.73 -1.44
C THR A 77 12.38 -8.60 -1.73
N LEU A 78 12.06 -8.80 -3.01
CA LEU A 78 10.91 -9.61 -3.40
C LEU A 78 11.09 -11.05 -2.93
N ARG A 79 12.25 -11.65 -3.17
CA ARG A 79 12.54 -13.03 -2.79
C ARG A 79 12.44 -13.26 -1.29
N VAL A 80 12.87 -12.28 -0.49
CA VAL A 80 12.84 -12.36 0.97
C VAL A 80 11.43 -12.13 1.52
N TYR A 81 10.66 -11.17 0.97
CA TYR A 81 9.42 -10.71 1.58
C TYR A 81 8.13 -11.04 0.80
N ALA A 82 8.20 -11.76 -0.33
CA ALA A 82 7.01 -12.13 -1.10
C ALA A 82 5.93 -12.84 -0.26
N HIS A 83 6.34 -13.60 0.75
CA HIS A 83 5.43 -14.35 1.64
C HIS A 83 4.57 -13.47 2.56
N VAL A 84 4.98 -12.22 2.83
CA VAL A 84 4.17 -11.26 3.62
C VAL A 84 3.39 -10.30 2.74
N MET A 85 3.50 -10.40 1.41
CA MET A 85 2.69 -9.57 0.53
C MET A 85 1.24 -10.05 0.57
N PRO A 86 0.28 -9.15 0.82
CA PRO A 86 -1.12 -9.49 0.68
C PRO A 86 -1.40 -9.87 -0.78
N GLY A 87 -2.14 -10.98 -0.96
CA GLY A 87 -2.55 -11.44 -2.28
C GLY A 87 -3.72 -10.59 -2.78
N ASN A 88 -3.46 -9.67 -3.72
CA ASN A 88 -4.47 -8.77 -4.28
C ASN A 88 -4.83 -9.14 -5.73
N GLN A 89 -4.65 -10.40 -6.14
CA GLN A 89 -4.88 -10.84 -7.52
C GLN A 89 -6.33 -10.64 -7.97
N ARG A 90 -7.30 -10.81 -7.06
CA ARG A 90 -8.74 -10.59 -7.34
C ARG A 90 -9.02 -9.11 -7.61
N GLU A 91 -8.59 -8.25 -6.70
CA GLU A 91 -8.73 -6.79 -6.82
C GLU A 91 -8.01 -6.25 -8.08
N ALA A 92 -6.83 -6.78 -8.39
CA ALA A 92 -6.09 -6.43 -9.60
C ALA A 92 -6.86 -6.84 -10.87
N ALA A 93 -7.47 -8.02 -10.88
CA ALA A 93 -8.31 -8.47 -11.99
C ALA A 93 -9.57 -7.61 -12.13
N ASP A 94 -10.24 -7.29 -11.03
CA ASP A 94 -11.45 -6.46 -11.02
C ASP A 94 -11.14 -5.03 -11.52
N TRP A 95 -10.02 -4.45 -11.08
CA TRP A 95 -9.55 -3.14 -11.55
C TRP A 95 -9.20 -3.13 -13.03
N PHE A 96 -8.52 -4.19 -13.51
CA PHE A 96 -8.19 -4.34 -14.92
C PHE A 96 -9.46 -4.47 -15.78
N ALA A 97 -10.44 -5.26 -15.36
CA ALA A 97 -11.72 -5.41 -16.06
C ALA A 97 -12.45 -4.06 -16.19
N ALA A 98 -12.50 -3.26 -15.12
CA ALA A 98 -13.13 -1.95 -15.15
C ALA A 98 -12.47 -0.96 -16.13
N LEU A 99 -11.14 -1.01 -16.26
CA LEU A 99 -10.41 -0.19 -17.23
C LEU A 99 -10.67 -0.61 -18.67
N VAL A 100 -10.77 -1.92 -18.94
CA VAL A 100 -11.05 -2.42 -20.29
C VAL A 100 -12.48 -2.10 -20.73
N GLU A 101 -13.45 -2.18 -19.81
CA GLU A 101 -14.87 -1.88 -20.10
C GLU A 101 -15.11 -0.37 -20.34
N SER A 102 -14.18 0.49 -19.91
CA SER A 102 -14.29 1.96 -20.03
C SER A 102 -13.47 2.57 -21.18
N ALA A 103 -12.78 1.74 -21.98
CA ALA A 103 -11.98 2.13 -23.14
C ALA A 103 -12.73 1.88 -24.45
#